data_AF-A0A1L5KLI8-F1
#
_entry.id   AF-A0A1L5KLI8-F1
#
_cell.length_a   1.000
_cell.length_b   1.000
_cell.length_c   1.000
_cell.angle_alpha   90.00
_cell.angle_beta   90.00
_cell.angle_gamma   90.00
#
_symmetry.space_group_name_H-M   'P 1'
#
loop_
_entity.id
_entity.type
_entity.pdbx_description
1 polymer ?
#
loop_
_entity_poly.entity_id
_entity_poly.type
_entity_poly.pdbx_seq_one_letter_code
_entity_poly.pdbx_strand_id
1 'polypeptide(L)'
;HLEGLFTAGKVMVIERRNFQRVYDLTHRVMPDWDDERDLVSQTEAEIIMLDNSARSLGIFREQWLADYYRLKRPALAAWREARAEQQQIIAVHVEKLGNLWLHADLLPLLERGTFAF
;
A
#
# COMPACT_ATOMS: atom_id res chain seq x y z
N HIS A 1 -4.29 0.27 28.36
CA HIS A 1 -5.34 0.12 27.34
C HIS A 1 -4.77 -0.67 26.16
N LEU A 2 -5.46 -1.71 25.66
CA LEU A 2 -4.92 -2.65 24.65
C LEU A 2 -4.56 -1.98 23.32
N GLU A 3 -5.32 -0.97 22.88
CA GLU A 3 -4.99 -0.24 21.65
C GLU A 3 -3.61 0.44 21.73
N GLY A 4 -3.21 0.91 22.91
CA GLY A 4 -1.86 1.47 23.11
C GLY A 4 -0.74 0.43 22.99
N LEU A 5 -0.99 -0.79 23.47
CA LEU A 5 -0.04 -1.90 23.34
C LEU A 5 0.06 -2.38 21.89
N PHE A 6 -1.07 -2.37 21.17
CA PHE A 6 -1.10 -2.70 19.75
C PHE A 6 -0.32 -1.67 18.91
N THR A 7 -0.57 -0.37 19.13
CA THR A 7 0.19 0.71 18.46
C THR A 7 1.69 0.65 18.78
N ALA A 8 2.07 0.22 19.98
CA ALA A 8 3.46 0.04 20.38
C ALA A 8 4.08 -1.30 19.94
N GLY A 9 3.36 -2.12 19.16
CA GLY A 9 3.84 -3.41 18.67
C GLY A 9 4.06 -4.47 19.75
N LYS A 10 3.47 -4.31 20.95
CA LYS A 10 3.62 -5.27 22.07
C LYS A 10 2.62 -6.42 22.02
N VAL A 11 1.51 -6.22 21.33
CA VAL A 11 0.51 -7.25 21.03
C VAL A 11 0.11 -7.18 19.56
N MET A 12 -0.33 -8.30 19.00
CA MET A 12 -0.86 -8.40 17.64
C MET A 12 -2.26 -9.01 17.64
N VAL A 13 -3.06 -8.71 16.61
CA VAL A 13 -4.37 -9.31 16.42
C VAL A 13 -4.20 -10.66 15.74
N ILE A 14 -4.55 -11.74 16.43
CA ILE A 14 -4.44 -13.11 15.89
C ILE A 14 -5.73 -13.58 15.21
N GLU A 15 -6.88 -13.03 15.62
CA GLU A 15 -8.18 -13.32 15.00
C GLU A 15 -9.21 -12.23 15.31
N ARG A 16 -10.34 -12.29 14.60
CA ARG A 16 -11.52 -11.46 14.88
C ARG A 16 -12.71 -12.35 15.18
N ARG A 17 -13.35 -12.12 16.34
CA ARG A 17 -14.60 -12.79 16.74
C ARG A 17 -15.71 -11.75 16.74
N ASN A 18 -16.58 -11.80 15.73
CA ASN A 18 -17.52 -10.71 15.44
C ASN A 18 -16.77 -9.37 15.30
N PHE A 19 -17.14 -8.36 16.10
CA PHE A 19 -16.50 -7.05 16.12
C PHE A 19 -15.37 -6.92 17.15
N GLN A 20 -14.98 -8.02 17.81
CA GLN A 20 -13.92 -8.02 18.83
C GLN A 20 -12.60 -8.56 18.26
N ARG A 21 -11.50 -7.87 18.57
CA ARG A 21 -10.13 -8.31 18.25
C ARG A 21 -9.61 -9.17 19.39
N VAL A 22 -9.09 -10.35 19.05
CA VAL A 22 -8.36 -11.20 20.00
C VAL A 22 -6.87 -10.92 19.82
N TYR A 23 -6.21 -10.56 20.92
CA TYR A 23 -4.80 -10.18 20.93
C TYR A 23 -3.94 -11.29 21.54
N ASP A 24 -2.72 -11.45 21.04
CA ASP A 24 -1.65 -12.20 21.71
C ASP A 24 -0.35 -11.37 21.70
N LEU A 25 0.63 -11.79 22.50
CA LEU A 25 1.94 -11.15 22.58
C LEU A 25 2.68 -11.29 21.26
N THR A 26 3.29 -10.21 20.79
CA THR A 26 4.00 -10.18 19.49
C THR A 26 5.01 -11.32 19.34
N HIS A 27 5.80 -11.62 20.38
CA HIS A 27 6.80 -12.70 20.35
C HIS A 27 6.21 -14.12 20.28
N ARG A 28 4.91 -14.31 20.51
CA ARG A 28 4.25 -15.61 20.30
C ARG A 28 3.72 -15.73 18.88
N VAL A 29 3.27 -14.60 18.32
CA VAL A 29 2.77 -14.51 16.94
C VAL A 29 3.91 -14.55 15.94
N MET A 30 5.03 -13.90 16.27
CA MET A 30 6.23 -13.81 15.45
C MET A 30 7.46 -14.15 16.31
N PRO A 31 7.71 -15.44 16.60
CA PRO A 31 8.74 -15.86 17.54
C PRO A 31 10.17 -15.57 17.08
N ASP A 32 10.39 -15.54 15.76
CA ASP A 32 11.72 -15.38 15.18
C ASP A 32 12.03 -13.94 14.74
N TRP A 33 11.10 -13.00 14.97
CA TRP A 33 11.23 -11.60 14.56
C TRP A 33 12.20 -10.84 15.48
N ASP A 34 13.13 -10.13 14.85
CA ASP A 34 14.12 -9.29 15.52
C ASP A 34 14.09 -7.88 14.92
N ASP A 35 13.70 -6.88 15.71
CA ASP A 35 13.61 -5.48 15.25
C ASP A 35 14.95 -4.92 14.77
N GLU A 36 16.10 -5.43 15.25
CA GLU A 36 17.42 -4.95 14.79
C GLU A 36 17.79 -5.50 13.41
N ARG A 37 17.25 -6.66 13.04
CA ARG A 37 17.60 -7.40 11.81
C ARG A 37 16.53 -7.29 10.74
N ASP A 38 15.26 -7.39 11.12
CA ASP A 38 14.13 -7.61 10.22
C ASP A 38 13.33 -6.31 9.94
N LEU A 39 13.54 -5.26 10.75
CA LEU A 39 12.89 -3.98 10.55
C LEU A 39 13.48 -3.26 9.33
N VAL A 40 12.63 -2.92 8.36
CA VAL A 40 13.00 -2.08 7.23
C VAL A 40 13.14 -0.61 7.64
N SER A 41 13.97 0.14 6.92
CA SER A 41 14.05 1.58 7.15
C SER A 41 12.70 2.26 6.87
N GLN A 42 12.47 3.42 7.48
CA GLN A 42 11.24 4.18 7.23
C GLN A 42 11.04 4.47 5.73
N THR A 43 12.11 4.84 5.02
CA THR A 43 12.04 5.15 3.59
C THR A 43 11.65 3.93 2.77
N GLU A 44 12.23 2.76 3.06
CA GLU A 44 11.84 1.51 2.39
C GLU A 44 10.41 1.12 2.70
N ALA A 45 9.98 1.23 3.96
CA ALA A 45 8.60 0.99 4.37
C ALA A 45 7.61 1.87 3.61
N GLU A 46 7.91 3.17 3.48
CA GLU A 46 7.08 4.11 2.72
C GLU A 46 7.00 3.72 1.25
N ILE A 47 8.11 3.32 0.62
CA ILE A 47 8.12 2.85 -0.78
C ILE A 47 7.23 1.62 -0.93
N ILE A 48 7.38 0.61 -0.06
CA ILE A 48 6.56 -0.60 -0.07
C ILE A 48 5.08 -0.26 0.10
N MET A 49 4.76 0.67 1.01
CA MET A 49 3.38 1.11 1.23
C MET A 49 2.80 1.82 0.00
N LEU A 50 3.56 2.68 -0.68
CA LEU A 50 3.12 3.32 -1.92
C LEU A 50 2.90 2.32 -3.06
N ASP A 51 3.77 1.32 -3.19
CA ASP A 51 3.61 0.23 -4.16
C ASP A 51 2.33 -0.58 -3.89
N ASN A 52 2.09 -0.92 -2.63
CA ASN A 52 0.87 -1.60 -2.21
C ASN A 52 -0.39 -0.75 -2.45
N SER A 53 -0.32 0.56 -2.19
CA SER A 53 -1.41 1.50 -2.49
C SER A 53 -1.73 1.51 -3.98
N ALA A 54 -0.71 1.65 -4.84
CA ALA A 54 -0.88 1.71 -6.29
C ALA A 54 -1.53 0.43 -6.84
N ARG A 55 -1.04 -0.74 -6.40
CA ARG A 55 -1.59 -2.05 -6.76
C ARG A 55 -3.04 -2.21 -6.30
N SER A 56 -3.35 -1.78 -5.07
CA SER A 56 -4.69 -1.94 -4.48
C SER A 56 -5.73 -1.01 -5.09
N LEU A 57 -5.36 0.23 -5.39
CA LEU A 57 -6.23 1.21 -6.03
C LEU A 57 -6.43 0.92 -7.51
N GLY A 58 -5.39 0.39 -8.18
CA GLY A 58 -5.42 0.05 -9.59
C GLY A 58 -5.31 1.25 -10.52
N ILE A 59 -6.23 2.20 -10.42
CA ILE A 59 -6.13 3.54 -11.04
C ILE A 59 -6.06 4.60 -9.96
N PHE A 60 -5.19 5.60 -10.11
CA PHE A 60 -4.98 6.58 -9.05
C PHE A 60 -4.42 7.91 -9.52
N ARG A 61 -4.57 8.93 -8.68
CA ARG A 61 -3.73 10.13 -8.66
C ARG A 61 -2.66 9.94 -7.59
N GLU A 62 -1.48 10.52 -7.79
CA GLU A 62 -0.33 10.36 -6.89
C GLU A 62 -0.69 10.70 -5.44
N GLN A 63 -1.47 11.77 -5.22
CA GLN A 63 -1.90 12.17 -3.89
C GLN A 63 -2.76 11.14 -3.15
N TRP A 64 -3.45 10.23 -3.86
CA TRP A 64 -4.29 9.21 -3.24
C TRP A 64 -3.47 8.10 -2.59
N LEU A 65 -2.22 7.90 -3.03
CA LEU A 65 -1.37 6.82 -2.51
C LEU A 65 -1.07 7.00 -1.02
N ALA A 66 -0.83 8.23 -0.60
CA ALA A 66 -0.54 8.56 0.80
C ALA A 66 -1.76 8.35 1.71
N ASP A 67 -2.98 8.57 1.19
CA ASP A 67 -4.22 8.45 1.97
C ASP A 67 -4.53 7.00 2.36
N TYR A 68 -4.10 6.03 1.56
CA TYR A 68 -4.38 4.61 1.78
C TYR A 68 -3.76 4.10 3.10
N TYR A 69 -2.50 4.46 3.38
CA TYR A 69 -1.80 4.15 4.64
C TYR A 69 -1.69 5.35 5.60
N ARG A 70 -2.29 6.50 5.26
CA ARG A 70 -2.20 7.76 6.02
C ARG A 70 -0.75 8.24 6.22
N LEU A 71 0.07 8.10 5.20
CA LEU A 71 1.47 8.54 5.20
C LEU A 71 1.58 10.06 5.29
N LYS A 72 2.56 10.55 6.06
CA LYS A 72 2.81 11.99 6.21
C LYS A 72 3.91 12.43 5.25
N ARG A 73 3.51 13.12 4.17
CA ARG A 73 4.41 13.74 3.18
C ARG A 73 5.44 12.78 2.56
N PRO A 74 5.01 11.62 2.02
CA PRO A 74 5.94 10.74 1.31
C PRO A 74 6.48 11.41 0.04
N ALA A 75 7.63 10.93 -0.46
CA ALA A 75 8.28 11.43 -1.67
C ALA A 75 7.59 10.96 -2.97
N LEU A 76 6.34 11.39 -3.19
CA LEU A 76 5.48 10.90 -4.29
C LEU A 76 6.07 11.11 -5.69
N ALA A 77 6.69 12.26 -5.95
CA ALA A 77 7.26 12.57 -7.27
C ALA A 77 8.41 11.62 -7.63
N ALA A 78 9.35 11.42 -6.68
CA ALA A 78 10.46 10.50 -6.85
C ALA A 78 9.99 9.05 -7.01
N TRP A 79 9.00 8.63 -6.20
CA TRP A 79 8.37 7.31 -6.33
C TRP A 79 7.76 7.13 -7.72
N ARG A 80 6.97 8.09 -8.21
CA ARG A 80 6.33 8.03 -9.51
C ARG A 80 7.33 7.92 -10.64
N GLU A 81 8.36 8.77 -10.63
CA GLU A 81 9.38 8.79 -11.68
C GLU A 81 10.08 7.42 -11.77
N ALA A 82 10.52 6.88 -10.64
CA ALA A 82 11.13 5.55 -10.60
C ALA A 82 10.19 4.45 -11.12
N ARG A 83 8.91 4.46 -10.73
CA ARG A 83 7.94 3.43 -11.14
C ARG A 83 7.51 3.56 -12.60
N ALA A 84 7.43 4.77 -13.12
CA ALA A 84 7.17 5.02 -14.53
C ALA A 84 8.34 4.56 -15.41
N GLU A 85 9.59 4.85 -15.00
CA GLU A 85 10.80 4.34 -15.68
C GLU A 85 10.85 2.81 -15.67
N GLN A 86 10.44 2.18 -14.56
CA GLN A 86 10.35 0.73 -14.42
C GLN A 86 9.13 0.11 -15.12
N GLN A 87 8.28 0.92 -15.77
CA GLN A 87 7.04 0.50 -16.42
C GLN A 87 6.06 -0.24 -15.49
N GLN A 88 6.14 0.02 -14.18
CA GLN A 88 5.21 -0.54 -13.19
C GLN A 88 3.91 0.26 -13.10
N ILE A 89 3.92 1.50 -13.59
CA ILE A 89 2.74 2.36 -13.71
C ILE A 89 2.68 2.97 -15.11
N ILE A 90 1.47 3.18 -15.61
CA ILE A 90 1.22 3.64 -16.98
C ILE A 90 0.30 4.86 -16.92
N ALA A 91 0.66 5.91 -17.65
CA ALA A 91 -0.19 7.09 -17.77
C ALA A 91 -1.42 6.75 -18.62
N VAL A 92 -2.61 7.05 -18.09
CA VAL A 92 -3.89 6.80 -18.76
C VAL A 92 -4.76 8.04 -18.70
N HIS A 93 -5.59 8.23 -19.71
CA HIS A 93 -6.61 9.27 -19.72
C HIS A 93 -7.99 8.63 -19.55
N VAL A 94 -8.77 9.13 -18.58
CA VAL A 94 -10.14 8.69 -18.34
C VAL A 94 -11.06 9.88 -18.55
N GLU A 95 -12.01 9.78 -19.48
CA GLU A 95 -12.84 10.88 -20.01
C GLU A 95 -13.37 11.85 -18.92
N LYS A 96 -13.85 11.33 -17.79
CA LYS A 96 -14.42 12.14 -16.70
C LYS A 96 -13.47 12.41 -15.53
N LEU A 97 -12.35 11.69 -15.44
CA LEU A 97 -11.40 11.81 -14.32
C LEU A 97 -10.09 12.49 -14.71
N GLY A 98 -9.86 12.69 -16.01
CA GLY A 98 -8.65 13.27 -16.57
C GLY A 98 -7.48 12.29 -16.58
N ASN A 99 -6.28 12.84 -16.44
CA ASN A 99 -5.05 12.06 -16.43
C ASN A 99 -4.86 11.35 -15.07
N LEU A 100 -4.58 10.05 -15.14
CA LEU A 100 -4.38 9.16 -14.01
C LEU A 100 -3.20 8.23 -14.29
N TRP A 101 -2.79 7.51 -13.26
CA TRP A 101 -1.87 6.39 -13.36
C TRP A 101 -2.63 5.07 -13.19
N LEU A 102 -2.24 4.08 -13.97
CA LEU A 102 -2.71 2.68 -13.88
C LEU A 102 -1.55 1.80 -13.43
N HIS A 103 -1.77 0.91 -12.47
CA HIS A 103 -0.81 -0.13 -12.13
C HIS A 103 -0.71 -1.19 -13.24
N ALA A 104 0.50 -1.56 -13.65
CA ALA A 104 0.76 -2.39 -14.84
C ALA A 104 0.02 -3.75 -14.82
N ASP A 105 -0.10 -4.38 -13.65
CA ASP A 105 -0.86 -5.65 -13.46
C ASP A 105 -2.30 -5.59 -13.99
N LEU A 106 -2.92 -4.41 -14.05
CA LEU A 106 -4.30 -4.24 -14.50
C LEU A 106 -4.41 -3.80 -15.96
N LEU A 107 -3.30 -3.54 -16.66
CA LEU A 107 -3.31 -3.21 -18.09
C LEU A 107 -4.09 -4.24 -18.93
N PRO A 108 -3.91 -5.57 -18.75
CA PRO A 108 -4.65 -6.56 -19.54
C PRO A 108 -6.16 -6.56 -19.32
N LEU A 109 -6.67 -5.87 -18.29
CA LEU A 109 -8.10 -5.72 -18.06
C LEU A 109 -8.69 -4.57 -18.89
N LEU A 110 -7.91 -3.54 -19.19
CA LEU A 110 -8.36 -2.43 -20.05
C LEU A 110 -8.44 -2.84 -21.53
N GLU A 111 -7.49 -3.64 -22.00
CA GLU A 111 -7.48 -4.14 -23.39
C GLU A 111 -8.69 -5.03 -23.70
N ARG A 112 -9.22 -5.73 -22.69
CA ARG A 112 -10.46 -6.52 -22.80
C ARG A 112 -11.73 -5.67 -22.78
N GLY A 113 -11.62 -4.41 -22.37
CA GLY A 113 -12.73 -3.46 -22.26
C GLY A 113 -12.91 -2.55 -23.47
N THR A 114 -12.04 -2.62 -24.49
CA THR A 114 -12.23 -1.88 -25.75
C THR A 114 -13.31 -2.54 -26.60
N PHE A 115 -14.56 -2.46 -26.17
CA PHE A 115 -15.71 -2.61 -27.05
C PHE A 115 -15.88 -1.30 -27.81
N ALA A 116 -15.88 -1.41 -29.13
CA ALA A 116 -16.21 -0.34 -30.05
C ALA A 116 -17.50 0.36 -29.63
N PHE A 117 -17.44 1.68 -29.53
CA PHE A 117 -18.59 2.56 -29.73
C PHE A 117 -18.41 3.26 -31.07
#